data_AF-A0A9E5T6E8-F1
#
_entry.id   AF-A0A9E5T6E8-F1
#
_cell.length_a   1.000
_cell.length_b   1.000
_cell.length_c   1.000
_cell.angle_alpha   90.00
_cell.angle_beta   90.00
_cell.angle_gamma   90.00
#
_symmetry.space_group_name_H-M   'P 1'
#
loop_
_entity.id
_entity.type
_entity.pdbx_description
1 polymer ?
#
loop_
_entity_poly.entity_id
_entity_poly.type
_entity_poly.pdbx_seq_one_letter_code
_entity_poly.pdbx_strand_id
1 'polypeptide(L)'
;HADWQHLLGNLLIGGIFVSRLCRDLRSGPAWLLILTAGILGNLCNAWLQDPGHRAVGASTAIFGAVGILATISMVRYRHNLRPRRRWTLPVAAALGLLAMLGAGGENTDLGAHLFGFLFGLPLGFGAELLIEKQGRPGIQWNVLLVAITISIVAGSWWAALRWGS
;
A
#
# COMPACT_ATOMS: atom_id res chain seq x y z
N HIS A 1 15.13 20.49 5.42
CA HIS A 1 16.06 19.44 4.93
C HIS A 1 15.49 18.03 5.07
N ALA A 2 14.82 17.71 6.19
CA ALA A 2 14.14 16.42 6.39
C ALA A 2 13.06 16.14 5.33
N ASP A 3 12.21 17.11 4.98
CA ASP A 3 11.05 16.86 4.09
C ASP A 3 11.42 16.35 2.68
N TRP A 4 12.47 16.92 2.07
CA TRP A 4 12.89 16.48 0.73
C TRP A 4 13.56 15.12 0.75
N GLN A 5 14.38 14.83 1.77
CA GLN A 5 15.05 13.55 1.93
C GLN A 5 14.05 12.42 2.26
N HIS A 6 13.09 12.69 3.12
CA HIS A 6 11.98 11.76 3.41
C HIS A 6 11.09 11.54 2.18
N LEU A 7 10.77 12.60 1.43
CA LEU A 7 10.00 12.48 0.19
C LEU A 7 10.75 11.65 -0.86
N LEU A 8 12.04 11.92 -1.06
CA LEU A 8 12.86 11.18 -2.02
C LEU A 8 13.01 9.71 -1.60
N GLY A 9 13.22 9.44 -0.30
CA GLY A 9 13.23 8.08 0.25
C GLY A 9 11.93 7.34 -0.01
N ASN A 10 10.79 7.99 0.23
CA ASN A 10 9.46 7.46 -0.07
C ASN A 10 9.28 7.18 -1.57
N LEU A 11 9.70 8.09 -2.46
CA LEU A 11 9.60 7.89 -3.91
C LEU A 11 10.47 6.72 -4.40
N LEU A 12 11.70 6.61 -3.90
CA LEU A 12 12.62 5.53 -4.28
C LEU A 12 12.12 4.17 -3.81
N ILE A 13 11.82 4.05 -2.52
CA ILE A 13 11.34 2.80 -1.91
C ILE A 13 9.96 2.44 -2.46
N GLY A 14 9.05 3.43 -2.51
CA GLY A 14 7.73 3.28 -3.09
C GLY A 14 7.78 2.85 -4.55
N GLY A 15 8.69 3.43 -5.35
CA GLY A 15 8.90 3.05 -6.75
C GLY A 15 9.29 1.58 -6.92
N ILE A 16 10.15 1.05 -6.04
CA ILE A 16 10.54 -0.37 -6.05
C ILE A 16 9.32 -1.26 -5.75
N PHE A 17 8.56 -0.96 -4.70
CA PHE A 17 7.39 -1.75 -4.34
C PHE A 17 6.27 -1.69 -5.38
N VAL A 18 5.97 -0.49 -5.90
CA VAL A 18 4.98 -0.29 -6.96
C VAL A 18 5.39 -1.04 -8.23
N SER A 19 6.67 -0.95 -8.63
CA SER A 19 7.18 -1.67 -9.80
C SER A 19 7.04 -3.19 -9.63
N ARG A 20 7.39 -3.70 -8.44
CA ARG A 20 7.24 -5.12 -8.11
C ARG A 20 5.78 -5.57 -8.14
N LEU A 21 4.86 -4.78 -7.58
CA LEU A 21 3.42 -5.03 -7.60
C LEU A 21 2.84 -4.99 -9.01
N CYS A 22 3.23 -4.01 -9.83
CA CYS A 22 2.83 -3.95 -11.24
C CYS A 22 3.28 -5.21 -12.00
N ARG A 23 4.47 -5.74 -11.70
CA ARG A 23 4.95 -7.00 -12.29
C ARG A 23 4.15 -8.22 -11.82
N ASP A 24 3.63 -8.23 -10.59
CA ASP A 24 2.81 -9.33 -10.04
C ASP A 24 1.34 -9.26 -10.46
N LEU A 25 0.75 -8.06 -10.50
CA LEU A 25 -0.70 -7.87 -10.62
C LEU A 25 -1.13 -7.18 -11.92
N ARG A 26 -0.19 -6.60 -12.68
CA ARG A 26 -0.39 -5.53 -13.69
C ARG A 26 -0.67 -4.18 -13.03
N SER A 27 -0.54 -3.10 -13.81
CA SER A 27 -0.60 -1.73 -13.30
C SER A 27 -1.96 -1.38 -12.68
N GLY A 28 -3.08 -1.76 -13.28
CA GLY A 28 -4.42 -1.40 -12.80
C GLY A 28 -4.72 -1.89 -11.39
N PRO A 29 -4.71 -3.22 -11.15
CA PRO A 29 -4.93 -3.75 -9.81
C PRO A 29 -3.88 -3.28 -8.81
N ALA A 30 -2.61 -3.18 -9.21
CA ALA A 30 -1.54 -2.71 -8.33
C ALA A 30 -1.83 -1.30 -7.81
N TRP A 31 -2.08 -0.34 -8.70
CA TRP A 31 -2.35 1.04 -8.33
C TRP A 31 -3.65 1.18 -7.52
N LEU A 32 -4.71 0.47 -7.90
CA LEU A 32 -5.98 0.52 -7.16
C LEU A 32 -5.82 -0.02 -5.74
N LEU A 33 -5.15 -1.15 -5.54
CA LEU A 33 -4.95 -1.72 -4.20
C LEU A 33 -4.08 -0.82 -3.33
N ILE A 34 -3.02 -0.22 -3.89
CA ILE A 34 -2.16 0.73 -3.18
C ILE A 34 -2.95 1.97 -2.77
N LEU A 35 -3.76 2.51 -3.69
CA LEU A 35 -4.63 3.65 -3.41
C LEU A 35 -5.65 3.32 -2.31
N THR A 36 -6.33 2.17 -2.41
CA THR A 36 -7.30 1.73 -1.41
C THR A 36 -6.65 1.52 -0.03
N ALA A 37 -5.48 0.88 0.03
CA ALA A 37 -4.74 0.72 1.29
C ALA A 37 -4.34 2.07 1.89
N GLY A 38 -3.90 3.01 1.04
CA GLY A 38 -3.58 4.38 1.43
C GLY A 38 -4.79 5.13 2.00
N ILE A 39 -5.93 5.06 1.31
CA ILE A 39 -7.19 5.69 1.72
C ILE A 39 -7.65 5.12 3.06
N LEU A 40 -7.76 3.80 3.19
CA LEU A 40 -8.23 3.15 4.42
C LEU A 40 -7.28 3.42 5.60
N GLY A 41 -5.97 3.35 5.37
CA GLY A 41 -4.96 3.64 6.38
C GLY A 41 -5.06 5.07 6.90
N ASN A 42 -5.17 6.04 5.99
CA ASN A 42 -5.30 7.45 6.35
C ASN A 42 -6.64 7.76 7.02
N LEU A 43 -7.76 7.18 6.54
CA LEU A 43 -9.07 7.35 7.17
C LEU A 43 -9.10 6.82 8.60
N CYS A 44 -8.57 5.61 8.80
CA CYS A 44 -8.51 4.99 10.13
C CYS A 44 -7.59 5.78 11.07
N ASN A 45 -6.44 6.24 10.57
CA ASN A 45 -5.54 7.10 11.34
C ASN A 45 -6.22 8.42 11.75
N ALA A 46 -6.89 9.08 10.80
CA ALA A 46 -7.59 10.34 11.05
C ALA A 46 -8.77 10.21 12.04
N TRP A 47 -9.42 9.04 12.10
CA TRP A 47 -10.45 8.75 13.10
C TRP A 47 -9.89 8.53 14.51
N LEU A 48 -8.62 8.12 14.63
CA LEU A 48 -8.00 7.77 15.90
C LEU A 48 -7.06 8.84 16.45
N GLN A 49 -6.61 9.78 15.63
CA GLN A 49 -5.77 10.91 16.06
C GLN A 49 -6.58 12.16 16.42
N ASP A 50 -6.04 12.92 17.38
CA ASP A 50 -6.55 14.23 17.80
C ASP A 50 -6.49 15.24 16.61
N PRO A 51 -7.44 16.20 16.46
CA PRO A 51 -7.56 17.09 15.30
C PRO A 51 -6.35 18.02 15.01
N GLY A 52 -5.34 18.01 15.88
CA GLY A 52 -4.16 18.89 15.80
C GLY A 52 -3.03 18.42 14.90
N HIS A 53 -2.99 17.15 14.48
CA HIS A 53 -1.93 16.63 13.59
C HIS A 53 -2.40 16.55 12.13
N ARG A 54 -1.92 17.47 11.29
CA ARG A 54 -2.16 17.50 9.85
C ARG A 54 -0.99 16.88 9.10
N ALA A 55 -0.95 15.56 8.94
CA ALA A 55 -0.01 14.91 8.04
C ALA A 55 -0.61 13.65 7.37
N VAL A 56 -1.55 13.83 6.44
CA VAL A 56 -2.03 12.75 5.57
C VAL A 56 -0.89 12.33 4.62
N GLY A 57 -0.16 11.27 4.97
CA GLY A 57 1.10 10.92 4.31
C GLY A 57 0.93 10.03 3.08
N ALA A 58 1.61 10.38 1.98
CA ALA A 58 1.84 9.49 0.84
C ALA A 58 2.55 8.17 1.24
N SER A 59 3.30 8.19 2.34
CA SER A 59 3.94 7.02 2.95
C SER A 59 2.96 5.94 3.39
N THR A 60 1.72 6.29 3.74
CA THR A 60 0.69 5.31 4.12
C THR A 60 0.41 4.33 2.98
N ALA A 61 0.36 4.83 1.74
CA ALA A 61 0.19 4.00 0.56
C ALA A 61 1.41 3.08 0.31
N ILE A 62 2.63 3.55 0.63
CA ILE A 62 3.85 2.76 0.53
C ILE A 62 3.82 1.60 1.53
N PHE A 63 3.45 1.84 2.78
CA PHE A 63 3.30 0.76 3.76
C PHE A 63 2.14 -0.18 3.42
N GLY A 64 1.07 0.34 2.82
CA GLY A 64 0.05 -0.49 2.16
C GLY A 64 0.64 -1.42 1.10
N ALA A 65 1.49 -0.90 0.21
CA ALA A 65 2.18 -1.71 -0.79
C ALA A 65 3.06 -2.81 -0.17
N VAL A 66 3.76 -2.50 0.93
CA VAL A 66 4.56 -3.46 1.70
C VAL A 66 3.68 -4.59 2.26
N GLY A 67 2.55 -4.25 2.89
CA GLY A 67 1.58 -5.24 3.38
C GLY A 67 1.00 -6.12 2.27
N ILE A 68 0.64 -5.52 1.14
CA ILE A 68 0.13 -6.24 -0.04
C ILE A 68 1.18 -7.24 -0.56
N LEU A 69 2.44 -6.80 -0.75
CA LEU A 69 3.52 -7.67 -1.23
C LEU A 69 3.83 -8.81 -0.27
N ALA A 70 3.75 -8.54 1.05
CA ALA A 70 3.99 -9.54 2.08
C ALA A 70 2.97 -10.69 1.96
N THR A 71 1.69 -10.39 1.81
CA THR A 71 0.64 -11.41 1.73
C THR A 71 0.58 -12.10 0.37
N ILE A 72 0.86 -11.39 -0.74
CA ILE A 72 1.07 -12.02 -2.05
C ILE A 72 2.19 -13.06 -1.95
N SER A 73 3.34 -12.68 -1.39
CA SER A 73 4.48 -13.59 -1.23
C SER A 73 4.16 -14.76 -0.31
N MET A 74 3.45 -14.51 0.79
CA MET A 74 3.00 -15.55 1.70
C MET A 74 2.11 -16.58 1.00
N VAL A 75 1.14 -16.15 0.20
CA VAL A 75 0.21 -17.04 -0.52
C VAL A 75 0.96 -17.80 -1.61
N ARG A 76 1.69 -17.11 -2.48
CA ARG A 76 2.38 -17.70 -3.64
C ARG A 76 3.42 -18.75 -3.25
N TYR A 77 4.17 -18.50 -2.18
CA TYR A 77 5.23 -19.40 -1.73
C TYR A 77 4.77 -20.32 -0.58
N ARG A 78 3.47 -20.36 -0.24
CA ARG A 78 2.98 -21.13 0.92
C ARG A 78 3.34 -22.62 0.85
N HIS A 79 3.30 -23.23 -0.33
CA HIS A 79 3.61 -24.66 -0.47
C HIS A 79 5.09 -24.96 -0.21
N ASN A 80 5.98 -24.07 -0.60
CA ASN A 80 7.42 -24.21 -0.37
C ASN A 80 7.81 -23.85 1.08
N LEU A 81 7.07 -22.94 1.71
CA LEU A 81 7.36 -22.44 3.06
C LEU A 81 6.68 -23.26 4.18
N ARG A 82 5.56 -23.93 3.88
CA ARG A 82 4.78 -24.74 4.83
C ARG A 82 5.58 -25.87 5.49
N PRO A 83 6.38 -26.69 4.77
CA PRO A 83 7.14 -27.80 5.38
C PRO A 83 8.09 -27.36 6.50
N ARG A 84 8.58 -26.11 6.45
CA ARG A 84 9.47 -25.53 7.47
C ARG A 84 8.76 -24.57 8.44
N ARG A 85 7.42 -24.49 8.43
CA ARG A 85 6.61 -23.49 9.16
C ARG A 85 7.02 -22.02 8.89
N ARG A 86 7.60 -21.74 7.72
CA ARG A 86 8.15 -20.43 7.34
C ARG A 86 7.17 -19.54 6.57
N TRP A 87 5.90 -19.94 6.50
CA TRP A 87 4.92 -19.27 5.65
C TRP A 87 4.59 -17.85 6.14
N THR A 88 4.79 -17.54 7.42
CA THR A 88 4.65 -16.19 7.99
C THR A 88 5.87 -15.28 7.79
N LEU A 89 7.01 -15.82 7.31
CA LEU A 89 8.25 -15.04 7.15
C LEU A 89 8.10 -13.78 6.29
N PRO A 90 7.37 -13.78 5.16
CA PRO A 90 7.19 -12.56 4.37
C PRO A 90 6.52 -11.44 5.16
N VAL A 91 5.52 -11.78 6.00
CA VAL A 91 4.83 -10.82 6.87
C VAL A 91 5.75 -10.35 7.99
N ALA A 92 6.51 -11.25 8.61
CA ALA A 92 7.49 -10.88 9.64
C ALA A 92 8.60 -9.97 9.10
N ALA A 93 9.12 -10.25 7.89
CA ALA A 93 10.10 -9.39 7.22
C ALA A 93 9.50 -8.01 6.89
N ALA A 94 8.25 -7.97 6.45
CA ALA A 94 7.54 -6.74 6.15
C ALA A 94 7.24 -5.91 7.41
N LEU A 95 6.96 -6.55 8.55
CA LEU A 95 6.89 -5.90 9.86
C LEU A 95 8.26 -5.35 10.29
N GLY A 96 9.35 -6.08 10.02
CA GLY A 96 10.71 -5.57 10.23
C GLY A 96 10.99 -4.32 9.39
N LEU A 97 10.58 -4.31 8.12
CA LEU A 97 10.67 -3.12 7.26
C LEU A 97 9.79 -1.97 7.76
N LEU A 98 8.59 -2.25 8.27
CA LEU A 98 7.73 -1.25 8.91
C LEU A 98 8.42 -0.64 10.13
N ALA A 99 9.01 -1.45 11.00
CA ALA A 99 9.74 -0.96 12.17
C ALA A 99 10.96 -0.12 11.77
N MET A 100 11.74 -0.57 10.78
CA MET A 100 12.94 0.14 10.33
C MET A 100 12.63 1.44 9.59
N LEU A 101 11.61 1.46 8.72
CA LEU A 101 11.28 2.61 7.87
C LEU A 101 10.27 3.56 8.53
N GLY A 102 9.41 3.06 9.42
CA GLY A 102 8.35 3.82 10.07
C GLY A 102 8.77 4.48 11.39
N ALA A 103 9.84 4.02 12.04
CA ALA A 103 10.29 4.57 13.33
C ALA A 103 11.31 5.73 13.22
N GLY A 104 11.69 6.13 12.00
CA GLY A 104 12.85 7.01 11.77
C GLY A 104 12.61 8.53 11.78
N GLY A 105 11.40 9.03 12.08
CA GLY A 105 11.10 10.47 11.99
C GLY A 105 10.52 11.08 13.28
N GLU A 106 11.02 12.25 13.66
CA GLU A 106 10.57 13.03 14.85
C GLU A 106 9.11 13.52 14.77
N ASN A 107 8.42 13.38 13.62
CA ASN A 107 7.01 13.76 13.41
C ASN A 107 6.24 12.75 12.55
N THR A 108 6.67 11.48 12.47
CA THR A 108 6.02 10.50 11.60
C THR A 108 4.74 9.95 12.22
N ASP A 109 3.63 10.03 11.48
CA ASP A 109 2.37 9.34 11.78
C ASP A 109 2.56 7.81 11.69
N LEU A 110 3.18 7.25 12.72
CA LEU A 110 3.40 5.82 12.87
C LEU A 110 2.07 5.06 12.81
N GLY A 111 0.99 5.67 13.32
CA GLY A 111 -0.37 5.16 13.17
C GLY A 111 -0.77 4.99 11.71
N ALA A 112 -0.57 6.01 10.87
CA ALA A 112 -0.90 5.93 9.45
C ALA A 112 -0.09 4.85 8.73
N HIS A 113 1.21 4.72 9.03
CA HIS A 113 2.06 3.66 8.46
C HIS A 113 1.57 2.27 8.85
N LEU A 114 1.25 2.08 10.14
CA LEU A 114 0.73 0.83 10.66
C LEU A 114 -0.63 0.49 10.02
N PHE A 115 -1.56 1.43 9.95
CA PHE A 115 -2.87 1.18 9.34
C PHE A 115 -2.76 0.92 7.85
N GLY A 116 -1.92 1.66 7.12
CA GLY A 116 -1.62 1.38 5.72
C GLY A 116 -1.16 -0.06 5.53
N PHE A 117 -0.16 -0.49 6.31
CA PHE A 117 0.32 -1.87 6.32
C PHE A 117 -0.79 -2.89 6.63
N LEU A 118 -1.56 -2.65 7.70
CA LEU A 118 -2.62 -3.56 8.16
C LEU A 118 -3.75 -3.71 7.15
N PHE A 119 -4.17 -2.65 6.46
CA PHE A 119 -5.15 -2.73 5.37
C PHE A 119 -4.55 -3.34 4.10
N GLY A 120 -3.25 -3.17 3.87
CA GLY A 120 -2.54 -3.81 2.77
C GLY A 120 -2.53 -5.34 2.86
N LEU A 121 -2.43 -5.91 4.06
CA LEU A 121 -2.42 -7.37 4.28
C LEU A 121 -3.65 -8.08 3.68
N PRO A 122 -4.90 -7.80 4.10
CA PRO A 122 -6.08 -8.48 3.57
C PRO A 122 -6.32 -8.16 2.09
N LEU A 123 -5.98 -6.95 1.63
CA LEU A 123 -6.08 -6.56 0.23
C LEU A 123 -5.17 -7.42 -0.67
N GLY A 124 -3.89 -7.57 -0.31
CA GLY A 124 -2.97 -8.43 -1.05
C GLY A 124 -3.31 -9.91 -0.97
N PHE A 125 -3.78 -10.36 0.20
CA PHE A 125 -4.20 -11.75 0.38
C PHE A 125 -5.40 -12.09 -0.51
N GLY A 126 -6.43 -11.25 -0.50
CA GLY A 126 -7.61 -11.40 -1.35
C GLY A 126 -7.27 -11.32 -2.84
N ALA A 127 -6.39 -10.39 -3.23
CA ALA A 127 -5.95 -10.23 -4.61
C ALA A 127 -5.19 -11.46 -5.13
N GLU A 128 -4.25 -12.02 -4.36
CA GLU A 128 -3.52 -13.22 -4.79
C GLU A 128 -4.43 -14.45 -4.85
N LEU A 129 -5.36 -14.62 -3.90
CA LEU A 129 -6.35 -15.71 -3.98
C LEU A 129 -7.27 -15.59 -5.20
N LEU A 130 -7.64 -14.37 -5.58
CA LEU A 130 -8.44 -14.12 -6.78
C LEU A 130 -7.64 -14.48 -8.04
N ILE A 131 -6.36 -14.12 -8.08
CA ILE A 131 -5.45 -14.46 -9.20
C ILE A 131 -5.17 -15.96 -9.27
N GLU A 132 -4.97 -16.65 -8.14
CA GLU A 132 -4.83 -18.10 -8.11
C GLU A 132 -6.05 -18.81 -8.71
N LYS A 133 -7.26 -18.27 -8.49
CA LYS A 133 -8.52 -18.87 -8.94
C LYS A 133 -8.90 -18.50 -10.37
N GLN A 134 -8.75 -17.24 -10.75
CA GLN A 134 -9.29 -16.69 -12.01
C GLN A 134 -8.20 -16.30 -13.02
N GLY A 135 -6.93 -16.37 -12.62
CA GLY A 135 -5.82 -15.85 -13.39
C GLY A 135 -5.67 -14.34 -13.27
N ARG A 136 -4.66 -13.79 -13.93
CA ARG A 136 -4.37 -12.35 -13.93
C ARG A 136 -5.41 -11.62 -14.78
N PRO A 137 -5.84 -10.40 -14.40
CA PRO A 137 -6.84 -9.66 -15.15
C PRO A 137 -6.39 -9.43 -16.59
N GLY A 138 -7.34 -9.57 -17.52
CA GLY A 138 -7.13 -9.26 -18.93
C GLY A 138 -6.81 -7.78 -19.17
N ILE A 139 -6.39 -7.45 -20.38
CA ILE A 139 -6.00 -6.07 -20.74
C ILE A 139 -7.13 -5.06 -20.53
N GLN A 140 -8.38 -5.43 -20.85
CA GLN A 140 -9.56 -4.58 -20.69
C GLN A 140 -9.79 -4.21 -19.22
N TRP A 141 -9.82 -5.19 -18.33
CA TRP A 141 -9.94 -4.97 -16.89
C TRP A 141 -8.76 -4.16 -16.33
N ASN A 142 -7.54 -4.43 -16.79
CA ASN A 142 -6.38 -3.65 -16.37
C ASN A 142 -6.53 -2.15 -16.74
N VAL A 143 -6.95 -1.84 -17.98
CA VAL A 143 -7.16 -0.45 -18.41
C VAL A 143 -8.30 0.20 -17.63
N LEU A 144 -9.40 -0.51 -17.41
CA LEU A 144 -10.52 -0.02 -16.63
C LEU A 144 -10.10 0.35 -15.19
N LEU A 145 -9.34 -0.53 -14.53
CA LEU A 145 -8.87 -0.28 -13.16
C LEU A 145 -7.90 0.90 -13.10
N VAL A 146 -7.02 1.07 -14.10
CA VAL A 146 -6.17 2.27 -14.21
C VAL A 146 -7.04 3.52 -14.36
N ALA A 147 -8.04 3.51 -15.24
CA ALA A 147 -8.93 4.64 -15.43
C ALA A 147 -9.70 5.00 -14.15
N ILE A 148 -10.17 4.00 -13.40
CA ILE A 148 -10.79 4.18 -12.08
C ILE A 148 -9.81 4.85 -11.12
N THR A 149 -8.58 4.33 -10.98
CA THR A 149 -7.56 4.94 -10.09
C THR A 149 -7.31 6.40 -10.46
N ILE A 150 -7.10 6.71 -11.75
CA ILE A 150 -6.87 8.08 -12.22
C ILE A 150 -8.09 8.96 -11.91
N SER A 151 -9.30 8.45 -12.11
CA SER A 151 -10.54 9.20 -11.87
C SER A 151 -10.74 9.53 -10.39
N ILE A 152 -10.40 8.60 -9.49
CA ILE A 152 -10.45 8.85 -8.04
C ILE A 152 -9.46 9.95 -7.65
N VAL A 153 -8.22 9.87 -8.14
CA VAL A 153 -7.18 10.88 -7.83
C VAL A 153 -7.54 12.24 -8.45
N ALA A 154 -7.90 12.29 -9.73
CA ALA A 154 -8.27 13.54 -10.38
C ALA A 154 -9.53 14.17 -9.75
N GLY A 155 -10.52 13.33 -9.41
CA GLY A 155 -11.74 13.76 -8.73
C GLY A 155 -11.48 14.32 -7.34
N SER A 156 -10.57 13.72 -6.56
CA SER A 156 -10.21 14.23 -5.24
C SER A 156 -9.48 15.57 -5.31
N TRP A 157 -8.55 15.74 -6.26
CA TRP A 157 -7.88 17.02 -6.51
C TRP A 157 -8.87 18.10 -6.95
N TRP A 158 -9.77 17.78 -7.87
CA TRP A 158 -10.80 18.71 -8.32
C TRP A 158 -11.73 19.15 -7.18
N ALA A 159 -12.15 18.21 -6.32
CA ALA A 159 -12.95 18.51 -5.15
C ALA A 159 -12.19 19.41 -4.15
N ALA A 160 -10.92 19.12 -3.90
CA ALA A 160 -10.07 19.93 -3.04
C ALA A 160 -9.92 21.37 -3.57
N LEU A 161 -9.76 21.55 -4.88
CA LEU A 161 -9.68 22.89 -5.48
C LEU A 161 -11.02 23.65 -5.46
N ARG A 162 -12.16 22.95 -5.49
CA ARG A 162 -13.49 23.58 -5.50
C ARG A 162 -14.03 23.91 -4.12
N TRP A 163 -13.74 23.08 -3.12
CA TRP A 163 -14.32 23.17 -1.78
C TRP A 163 -13.29 23.35 -0.66
N GLY A 164 -11.99 23.38 -0.98
CA GLY A 164 -10.91 23.52 0.00
C GLY A 164 -10.51 24.97 0.33
N SER A 165 -11.38 25.96 0.04
CA SER A 165 -11.20 27.37 0.40
C SER A 165 -11.80 27.70 1.77
#